data_AF-A0A5C6V311-F1
#
_entry.id   AF-A0A5C6V311-F1
#
_cell.length_a   1.000
_cell.length_b   1.000
_cell.length_c   1.000
_cell.angle_alpha   90.00
_cell.angle_beta   90.00
_cell.angle_gamma   90.00
#
_symmetry.space_group_name_H-M   'P 1'
#
loop_
_entity.id
_entity.type
_entity.pdbx_description
1 polymer ?
#
loop_
_entity_poly.entity_id
_entity_poly.type
_entity_poly.pdbx_seq_one_letter_code
_entity_poly.pdbx_strand_id
1 'polypeptide(L)' 'MALISCDMRFGRTDEQKRKLAAGLLRIVGEATGETRDDIFVVFREGRGINFVEHGEHLPEYVDGAANDKELIARLK' A
#
# COMPACT_ATOMS: atom_id res chain seq x y z
N MET A 1 -3.22 -8.88 -19.20
CA MET A 1 -3.72 -9.10 -17.84
C MET A 1 -2.65 -8.69 -16.85
N ALA A 2 -2.74 -7.48 -16.31
CA ALA A 2 -1.85 -6.99 -15.27
C ALA A 2 -2.27 -7.51 -13.88
N LEU A 3 -1.26 -7.75 -13.05
CA LEU A 3 -1.41 -8.15 -11.66
C LEU A 3 -0.75 -7.11 -10.78
N ILE A 4 -1.51 -6.51 -9.87
CA ILE A 4 -1.02 -5.56 -8.88
C ILE A 4 -1.13 -6.21 -7.50
N SER A 5 -0.01 -6.29 -6.79
CA SER A 5 -0.01 -6.62 -5.37
C SER A 5 0.50 -5.46 -4.55
N CYS A 6 -0.17 -5.19 -3.44
CA CYS A 6 0.24 -4.19 -2.47
C CYS A 6 0.37 -4.88 -1.10
N ASP A 7 1.61 -5.07 -0.68
CA ASP A 7 1.95 -5.54 0.66
C ASP A 7 2.05 -4.32 1.59
N MET A 8 1.24 -4.29 2.65
CA MET A 8 1.19 -3.14 3.56
C MET A 8 0.87 -3.57 5.00
N ARG A 9 1.16 -2.68 5.96
CA ARG A 9 0.77 -2.90 7.36
C ARG A 9 -0.74 -2.86 7.54
N PHE A 10 -1.28 -3.69 8.45
CA PHE A 10 -2.69 -3.64 8.89
C PHE A 10 -3.12 -2.23 9.33
N GLY A 11 -4.43 -1.98 9.33
CA GLY A 11 -5.03 -0.79 9.96
C GLY A 11 -5.55 0.26 8.99
N ARG A 12 -5.47 0.03 7.67
CA ARG A 12 -6.18 0.87 6.69
C ARG A 12 -7.65 0.53 6.66
N THR A 13 -8.50 1.54 6.55
CA THR A 13 -9.96 1.37 6.41
C THR A 13 -10.32 0.85 5.01
N ASP A 14 -11.50 0.26 4.89
CA ASP A 14 -12.03 -0.16 3.59
C ASP A 14 -12.14 1.00 2.60
N GLU A 15 -12.48 2.21 3.08
CA GLU A 15 -12.53 3.40 2.25
C GLU A 15 -11.15 3.76 1.67
N GLN A 16 -10.10 3.69 2.49
CA GLN A 16 -8.72 3.90 2.05
C GLN A 16 -8.31 2.87 0.99
N LYS A 17 -8.63 1.59 1.21
CA LYS A 17 -8.35 0.50 0.25
C LYS A 17 -9.09 0.70 -1.07
N ARG A 18 -10.37 1.10 -1.04
CA ARG A 18 -11.16 1.42 -2.24
C ARG A 18 -10.55 2.57 -3.04
N LYS A 19 -10.13 3.65 -2.38
CA LYS A 19 -9.47 4.80 -3.03
C LYS A 19 -8.14 4.38 -3.66
N LEU A 20 -7.34 3.59 -2.96
CA LEU A 20 -6.07 3.07 -3.48
C LEU A 20 -6.28 2.17 -4.70
N ALA A 21 -7.20 1.21 -4.64
CA ALA A 21 -7.52 0.32 -5.77
C ALA A 21 -8.00 1.11 -6.99
N ALA A 22 -8.91 2.08 -6.81
CA ALA A 22 -9.40 2.92 -7.90
C ALA A 22 -8.28 3.73 -8.57
N GLY A 23 -7.35 4.27 -7.78
CA GLY A 23 -6.19 5.00 -8.30
C GLY A 23 -5.22 4.11 -9.07
N LEU A 24 -4.89 2.94 -8.52
CA LEU A 24 -3.99 1.97 -9.16
C LEU A 24 -4.56 1.44 -10.49
N LEU A 25 -5.82 1.02 -10.50
CA LEU A 25 -6.51 0.56 -11.72
C LEU A 25 -6.49 1.64 -12.81
N ARG A 26 -6.75 2.90 -12.44
CA ARG A 26 -6.74 4.02 -13.39
C ARG A 26 -5.35 4.23 -13.98
N ILE A 27 -4.32 4.37 -13.15
CA ILE A 27 -2.95 4.68 -13.63
C ILE A 27 -2.37 3.54 -14.45
N VAL A 28 -2.59 2.28 -14.02
CA VAL A 28 -2.13 1.12 -14.80
C VAL A 28 -2.86 1.04 -16.13
N GLY A 29 -4.18 1.24 -16.16
CA GLY A 29 -4.94 1.29 -17.41
C GLY A 29 -4.46 2.41 -18.35
N GLU A 30 -4.22 3.62 -17.82
CA GLU A 30 -3.67 4.75 -18.59
C GLU A 30 -2.28 4.46 -19.17
N ALA A 31 -1.41 3.78 -18.42
CA ALA A 31 -0.04 3.50 -18.84
C ALA A 31 0.08 2.31 -19.81
N THR A 32 -0.83 1.34 -19.73
CA THR A 32 -0.72 0.05 -20.44
C THR A 32 -1.75 -0.14 -21.54
N GLY A 33 -2.83 0.63 -21.53
CA GLY A 33 -3.99 0.43 -22.40
C GLY A 33 -4.93 -0.70 -21.95
N GLU A 34 -4.64 -1.38 -20.83
CA GLU A 34 -5.53 -2.41 -20.28
C GLU A 34 -6.81 -1.81 -19.68
N THR A 35 -7.91 -2.56 -19.79
CA THR A 35 -9.18 -2.16 -19.17
C THR A 35 -9.25 -2.61 -17.72
N ARG A 36 -10.24 -2.12 -16.96
CA ARG A 36 -10.43 -2.52 -15.56
C ARG A 36 -10.63 -4.03 -15.38
N ASP A 37 -11.24 -4.68 -16.35
CA ASP A 37 -11.53 -6.12 -16.29
C ASP A 37 -10.29 -6.98 -16.57
N ASP A 38 -9.24 -6.37 -17.14
CA ASP A 38 -7.96 -7.01 -17.42
C ASP A 38 -6.95 -6.90 -16.26
N ILE A 39 -7.28 -6.13 -15.20
CA ILE A 39 -6.35 -5.81 -14.11
C ILE A 39 -6.85 -6.40 -12.79
N PHE A 40 -6.04 -7.25 -12.17
CA PHE A 40 -6.30 -7.79 -10.84
C PHE A 40 -5.50 -7.06 -9.76
N VAL A 41 -6.13 -6.71 -8.64
CA VAL A 41 -5.48 -6.06 -7.48
C VAL A 41 -5.69 -6.88 -6.22
N VAL A 42 -4.60 -7.14 -5.49
CA VAL A 42 -4.65 -7.79 -4.16
C VAL A 42 -3.88 -6.99 -3.12
N PHE A 43 -4.49 -6.85 -1.95
CA PHE A 43 -3.84 -6.30 -0.76
C PHE A 43 -3.42 -7.44 0.16
N ARG A 44 -2.15 -7.49 0.54
CA ARG A 44 -1.62 -8.43 1.53
C ARG A 44 -1.24 -7.64 2.77
N GLU A 45 -1.95 -7.89 3.87
CA GLU A 45 -1.71 -7.16 5.10
C GLU A 45 -0.88 -7.98 6.09
N GLY A 46 0.04 -7.31 6.77
CA GLY A 46 0.86 -7.89 7.82
C GLY A 46 1.04 -6.95 9.01
N ARG A 47 1.54 -7.49 10.11
CA ARG A 47 1.95 -6.71 11.28
C ARG A 47 3.20 -5.89 10.96
N GLY A 48 3.41 -4.79 11.69
CA GLY A 48 4.58 -3.91 11.53
C GLY A 48 5.91 -4.68 11.49
N ILE A 49 6.08 -5.61 12.43
CA ILE A 49 7.30 -6.43 12.55
C ILE A 49 7.63 -7.25 11.28
N ASN A 50 6.65 -7.55 10.42
CA ASN A 50 6.87 -8.30 9.18
C ASN A 50 7.49 -7.43 8.06
N PHE A 51 7.56 -6.12 8.25
CA PHE A 51 8.09 -5.18 7.28
C PHE A 51 9.40 -4.58 7.79
N VAL A 52 10.43 -4.60 6.95
CA VAL A 52 11.74 -3.99 7.23
C VAL A 52 12.01 -2.96 6.13
N GLU A 53 12.23 -1.72 6.54
CA GLU A 53 12.51 -0.60 5.65
C GLU A 53 13.75 0.12 6.18
N HIS A 54 14.73 0.40 5.31
CA HIS A 54 16.07 0.88 5.69
C HIS A 54 16.76 0.07 6.82
N GLY A 55 16.53 -1.24 6.87
CA GLY A 55 17.14 -2.12 7.88
C GLY A 55 16.49 -2.07 9.26
N GLU A 56 15.43 -1.28 9.45
CA GLU A 56 14.66 -1.24 10.70
C GLU A 56 13.27 -1.88 10.50
N HIS A 57 12.81 -2.65 11.49
CA HIS A 57 11.44 -3.15 11.50
C HIS A 57 10.46 -1.99 11.68
N LEU A 58 9.37 -2.01 10.92
CA LEU A 58 8.33 -1.01 11.05
C LEU A 58 7.53 -1.22 12.34
N PRO A 59 7.04 -0.14 12.99
CA PRO A 59 6.05 -0.26 14.03
C PRO A 59 4.69 -0.66 13.43
N GLU A 60 3.77 -1.11 14.29
CA GLU A 60 2.36 -1.25 13.88
C GLU A 60 1.84 0.09 13.35
N TYR A 61 0.98 0.08 12.34
CA TYR A 61 0.45 1.32 11.78
C TYR A 61 -0.55 1.97 12.74
N VAL A 62 -0.38 3.28 12.96
CA VAL A 62 -1.37 4.14 13.62
C VAL A 62 -2.02 5.02 12.56
N ASP A 63 -3.32 5.27 12.69
CA ASP A 63 -4.07 6.04 11.70
C ASP A 63 -3.43 7.40 11.39
N GLY A 64 -3.53 7.79 10.12
CA GLY A 64 -2.84 8.96 9.58
C GLY A 64 -1.31 8.87 9.60
N ALA A 65 -0.75 7.66 9.78
CA ALA A 65 0.70 7.43 9.93
C ALA A 65 1.31 8.24 11.09
N ALA A 66 0.52 8.47 12.16
CA ALA A 66 0.91 9.36 13.25
C ALA A 66 2.24 8.98 13.91
N ASN A 67 2.52 7.68 13.99
CA ASN A 67 3.75 7.12 14.54
C ASN A 67 4.87 6.91 13.50
N ASP A 68 4.58 7.06 12.21
CA ASP A 68 5.60 6.96 11.16
C ASP A 68 6.40 8.26 11.02
N LYS A 69 5.93 9.38 11.57
CA LYS A 69 6.63 10.68 11.45
C LYS A 69 8.08 10.62 11.96
N GLU A 70 8.29 9.98 13.11
CA GLU A 70 9.62 9.82 13.70
C GLU A 70 10.47 8.81 12.94
N LEU A 71 9.85 7.80 12.34
CA LEU A 71 10.55 6.86 11.46
C LEU A 71 10.99 7.58 10.19
N ILE A 72 10.07 8.21 9.45
CA ILE A 72 10.35 8.97 8.22
C ILE A 72 11.41 10.05 8.44
N ALA A 73 11.41 10.71 9.60
CA ALA A 73 12.44 11.69 9.95
C ALA A 73 13.85 11.09 10.04
N ARG A 74 13.99 9.82 10.44
CA ARG A 74 15.26 9.08 10.52
C ARG A 74 15.71 8.47 9.19
N LEU A 75 14.84 8.44 8.18
CA LEU A 75 15.12 7.88 6.85
C LEU A 75 15.64 8.91 5.83
N LYS A 76 15.76 10.19 6.21
CA LYS A 76 16.38 11.25 5.41
C LYS A 76 17.89 11.30 5.64
#